data_AF-X0ZCQ2-F1
#
_entry.id   AF-X0ZCQ2-F1
#
_cell.length_a   1.000
_cell.length_b   1.000
_cell.length_c   1.000
_cell.angle_alpha   90.00
_cell.angle_beta   90.00
_cell.angle_gamma   90.00
#
_symmetry.space_group_name_H-M   'P 1'
#
loop_
_entity.id
_entity.type
_entity.pdbx_description
1 polymer ?
#
loop_
_entity_poly.entity_id
_entity_poly.type
_entity_poly.pdbx_seq_one_letter_code
_entity_poly.pdbx_strand_id
1 'polypeptide(L)'
;HIETRFSYRTRILDYLWASLPIISTEGDYLSEMVEKEGLGITVRDGNVDDIVNAITKLADNKEFYDECLNNLRDISREFTWEKVCKPVVDFCRDPIPTSYRKREGFENIFDDEGQNSLKKNNTHSNKKGFSYLVKRFLHHLFKSGPRQTSRFISNYLKGR
;
A
#
# COMPACT_ATOMS: atom_id res chain seq x y z
N HIS A 1 -0.37 -16.21 17.88
CA HIS A 1 0.39 -15.99 16.63
C HIS A 1 0.06 -14.65 15.96
N ILE A 2 0.05 -13.52 16.69
CA ILE A 2 -0.20 -12.21 16.06
C ILE A 2 1.05 -11.72 15.30
N GLU A 3 2.23 -11.94 15.88
CA GLU A 3 3.51 -11.54 15.29
C GLU A 3 3.78 -12.20 13.94
N THR A 4 3.57 -13.52 13.82
CA THR A 4 3.76 -14.25 12.56
C THR A 4 2.83 -13.75 11.45
N ARG A 5 1.57 -13.47 11.80
CA ARG A 5 0.57 -12.98 10.85
C ARG A 5 0.90 -11.60 10.27
N PHE A 6 1.55 -10.74 11.05
CA PHE A 6 1.98 -9.41 10.63
C PHE A 6 3.45 -9.34 10.18
N SER A 7 4.17 -10.46 10.19
CA SER A 7 5.53 -10.53 9.69
C SER A 7 5.51 -10.48 8.16
N TYR A 8 5.97 -9.38 7.59
CA TYR A 8 6.14 -9.26 6.15
C TYR A 8 7.55 -9.70 5.75
N ARG A 9 7.70 -10.96 5.36
CA ARG A 9 9.01 -11.53 4.98
C ARG A 9 9.44 -11.04 3.60
N THR A 10 10.11 -9.90 3.58
CA THR A 10 10.55 -9.22 2.34
C THR A 10 11.34 -10.12 1.39
N ARG A 11 12.06 -11.13 1.91
CA ARG A 11 12.81 -12.08 1.08
C ARG A 11 11.95 -12.88 0.09
N ILE A 12 10.67 -13.07 0.37
CA ILE A 12 9.74 -13.70 -0.58
C ILE A 12 9.54 -12.81 -1.82
N LEU A 13 9.61 -11.48 -1.67
CA LEU A 13 9.58 -10.58 -2.82
C LEU A 13 10.80 -10.80 -3.72
N ASP A 14 12.00 -10.97 -3.16
CA ASP A 14 13.20 -11.21 -3.98
C ASP A 14 13.03 -12.46 -4.89
N TYR A 15 12.43 -13.52 -4.35
CA TYR A 15 12.12 -14.74 -5.11
C TYR A 15 11.06 -14.53 -6.18
N LEU A 16 10.04 -13.74 -5.86
CA LEU A 16 8.98 -13.35 -6.79
C LEU A 16 9.54 -12.55 -7.98
N TRP A 17 10.48 -11.64 -7.73
CA TRP A 17 11.16 -10.88 -8.80
C TRP A 17 12.16 -11.73 -9.59
N ALA A 18 12.82 -12.70 -8.94
CA ALA A 18 13.67 -13.68 -9.61
C ALA A 18 12.88 -14.76 -10.37
N SER A 19 11.54 -14.76 -10.30
CA SER A 19 10.67 -15.80 -10.84
C SER A 19 11.11 -17.21 -10.39
N LEU A 20 11.29 -17.39 -9.08
CA LEU A 20 11.65 -18.69 -8.49
C LEU A 20 10.47 -19.27 -7.69
N PRO A 21 10.06 -20.53 -7.91
CA PRO A 21 9.08 -21.19 -7.06
C PRO A 21 9.52 -21.21 -5.60
N ILE A 22 8.57 -20.93 -4.69
CA ILE A 22 8.86 -20.66 -3.28
C ILE A 22 8.45 -21.85 -2.41
N ILE A 23 9.33 -22.29 -1.51
CA ILE A 23 8.95 -23.13 -0.37
C ILE A 23 9.02 -22.28 0.90
N SER A 24 7.92 -22.15 1.62
CA SER A 24 7.85 -21.34 2.84
C SER A 24 6.98 -21.97 3.92
N THR A 25 7.25 -21.68 5.19
CA THR A 25 6.36 -22.07 6.28
C THR A 25 5.06 -21.25 6.26
N GLU A 26 3.96 -21.88 6.67
CA GLU A 26 2.67 -21.22 6.79
C GLU A 26 2.63 -20.14 7.89
N GLY A 27 1.61 -19.27 7.84
CA GLY A 27 1.24 -18.41 8.97
C GLY A 27 1.52 -16.92 8.81
N ASP A 28 1.96 -16.47 7.63
CA ASP A 28 2.03 -15.05 7.26
C ASP A 28 1.22 -14.75 5.99
N TYR A 29 1.11 -13.47 5.64
CA TYR A 29 0.39 -13.04 4.44
C TYR A 29 1.02 -13.56 3.13
N LEU A 30 2.36 -13.62 3.07
CA LEU A 30 3.07 -14.01 1.86
C LEU A 30 3.01 -15.51 1.59
N SER A 31 3.07 -16.36 2.61
CA SER A 31 2.82 -17.80 2.49
C SER A 31 1.40 -18.10 2.01
N GLU A 32 0.41 -17.38 2.54
CA GLU A 32 -0.98 -17.53 2.08
C GLU A 32 -1.14 -17.13 0.60
N MET A 33 -0.38 -16.13 0.13
CA MET A 33 -0.32 -15.77 -1.29
C MET A 33 0.41 -16.83 -2.14
N VAL A 34 1.51 -17.39 -1.65
CA VAL A 34 2.24 -18.46 -2.35
C VAL A 34 1.32 -19.64 -2.66
N GLU A 35 0.48 -20.02 -1.71
CA GLU A 35 -0.46 -21.13 -1.88
C GLU A 35 -1.66 -20.75 -2.78
N LYS A 36 -2.28 -19.58 -2.56
CA LYS A 36 -3.46 -19.15 -3.32
C LYS A 36 -3.19 -18.85 -4.79
N GLU A 37 -2.05 -18.22 -5.07
CA GLU A 37 -1.66 -17.82 -6.42
C GLU A 37 -0.80 -18.91 -7.11
N GLY A 38 -0.60 -20.06 -6.47
CA GLY A 38 0.13 -21.18 -7.06
C GLY A 38 1.60 -20.87 -7.37
N LEU A 39 2.28 -20.15 -6.48
CA LEU A 39 3.67 -19.70 -6.67
C LEU A 39 4.69 -20.69 -6.12
N GLY A 40 4.23 -21.77 -5.49
CA GLY A 40 5.08 -22.75 -4.83
C GLY A 40 4.31 -23.59 -3.82
N ILE A 41 4.98 -23.94 -2.72
CA ILE A 41 4.46 -24.88 -1.71
C ILE A 41 4.65 -24.30 -0.31
N THR A 42 3.57 -24.28 0.46
CA THR A 42 3.59 -23.98 1.89
C THR A 42 3.75 -25.25 2.72
N VAL A 43 4.54 -25.19 3.78
CA VAL A 43 4.80 -26.32 4.68
C VAL A 43 4.47 -25.97 6.12
N ARG A 44 4.15 -26.97 6.94
CA ARG A 44 3.95 -26.78 8.38
C ARG A 44 5.29 -26.59 9.07
N ASP A 45 5.29 -25.76 10.11
CA ASP A 45 6.49 -25.53 10.92
C ASP A 45 6.93 -26.82 11.63
N GLY A 46 8.24 -27.07 11.64
CA GLY A 46 8.85 -28.26 12.26
C GLY A 46 8.60 -29.60 11.55
N ASN A 47 7.94 -29.61 10.37
CA ASN A 47 7.69 -30.86 9.64
C ASN A 47 8.73 -31.09 8.52
N VAL A 48 9.65 -32.02 8.77
CA VAL A 48 10.71 -32.40 7.81
C VAL A 48 10.14 -33.10 6.58
N ASP A 49 9.14 -33.97 6.76
CA ASP A 49 8.54 -34.72 5.65
C ASP A 49 7.85 -33.78 4.66
N ASP A 50 7.16 -32.74 5.15
CA ASP A 50 6.52 -31.74 4.29
C ASP A 50 7.58 -31.00 3.43
N ILE A 51 8.74 -30.66 4.00
CA ILE A 51 9.85 -30.02 3.28
C ILE A 51 10.44 -30.96 2.23
N VAL A 52 10.71 -32.22 2.58
CA VAL A 52 11.26 -33.21 1.65
C VAL A 52 10.31 -33.39 0.47
N ASN A 53 9.02 -33.60 0.74
CA ASN A 53 8.01 -33.74 -0.30
C ASN A 53 7.91 -32.50 -1.19
N ALA A 54 8.01 -31.29 -0.62
CA ALA A 54 7.97 -30.04 -1.38
C ALA A 54 9.17 -29.91 -2.33
N ILE A 55 10.38 -30.20 -1.85
CA ILE A 55 11.61 -30.18 -2.65
C ILE A 55 11.54 -31.23 -3.77
N THR A 56 11.17 -32.47 -3.44
CA THR A 56 11.03 -33.56 -4.41
C THR A 56 9.99 -33.21 -5.47
N LYS A 57 8.84 -32.66 -5.08
CA LYS A 57 7.80 -32.26 -6.03
C LYS A 57 8.30 -31.18 -7.01
N LEU A 58 9.00 -30.15 -6.53
CA LEU A 58 9.54 -29.11 -7.39
C LEU A 58 10.72 -29.58 -8.26
N ALA A 59 11.47 -30.59 -7.83
CA ALA A 59 12.58 -31.16 -8.60
C ALA A 59 12.10 -32.13 -9.69
N ASP A 60 11.12 -32.98 -9.38
CA ASP A 60 10.73 -34.10 -10.24
C ASP A 60 9.53 -33.78 -11.14
N ASN A 61 8.67 -32.83 -10.76
CA ASN A 61 7.48 -32.46 -11.53
C ASN A 61 7.70 -31.15 -12.29
N LYS A 62 8.11 -31.28 -13.55
CA LYS A 62 8.40 -30.14 -14.41
C LYS A 62 7.16 -29.34 -14.79
N GLU A 63 6.03 -30.01 -14.99
CA GLU A 63 4.77 -29.35 -15.32
C GLU A 63 4.33 -28.40 -14.19
N PHE A 64 4.43 -28.85 -12.94
CA PHE A 64 4.14 -28.03 -11.77
C PHE A 64 5.13 -26.87 -11.62
N TYR A 65 6.42 -27.12 -11.88
CA TYR A 65 7.43 -26.06 -11.84
C TYR A 65 7.14 -24.96 -12.88
N ASP A 66 6.81 -25.36 -14.11
CA ASP A 66 6.49 -24.43 -15.20
C ASP A 66 5.18 -23.66 -14.94
N GLU A 67 4.19 -24.30 -14.30
CA GLU A 67 2.97 -23.63 -13.83
C GLU A 67 3.30 -22.54 -12.80
N CYS A 68 4.10 -22.85 -11.78
CA CYS A 68 4.55 -21.86 -10.80
C CYS A 68 5.29 -20.69 -11.47
N LEU A 69 6.15 -20.96 -12.46
CA LEU A 69 6.85 -19.91 -13.21
C LEU A 69 5.90 -18.98 -13.96
N ASN A 70 4.86 -19.51 -14.59
CA ASN A 70 3.87 -18.71 -15.29
C ASN A 70 3.11 -17.81 -14.32
N ASN A 71 2.65 -18.37 -13.21
CA ASN A 71 1.96 -17.61 -12.16
C ASN A 71 2.87 -16.52 -11.56
N LEU A 72 4.14 -16.83 -11.32
CA LEU A 72 5.15 -15.87 -10.83
C LEU A 72 5.35 -14.69 -11.78
N ARG A 73 5.38 -14.94 -13.09
CA ARG A 73 5.51 -13.88 -14.10
C ARG A 73 4.31 -12.95 -14.14
N ASP A 74 3.12 -13.46 -13.87
CA ASP A 74 1.92 -12.64 -13.83
C ASP A 74 1.81 -11.85 -12.52
N ILE A 75 2.03 -12.51 -11.39
CA ILE A 75 1.92 -11.86 -10.07
C ILE A 75 3.00 -10.80 -9.86
N SER A 76 4.23 -11.02 -10.36
CA SER A 76 5.34 -10.07 -10.20
C SER A 76 5.04 -8.69 -10.78
N ARG A 77 4.21 -8.62 -11.83
CA ARG A 77 3.74 -7.35 -12.41
C ARG A 77 2.85 -6.56 -11.47
N GLU A 78 2.21 -7.18 -10.49
CA GLU A 78 1.40 -6.51 -9.46
C GLU A 78 2.24 -5.88 -8.35
N PHE A 79 3.47 -6.35 -8.16
CA PHE A 79 4.39 -5.88 -7.12
C PHE A 79 5.40 -4.81 -7.58
N THR A 80 5.14 -4.18 -8.74
CA THR A 80 5.94 -3.06 -9.25
C THR A 80 5.76 -1.80 -8.40
N TRP A 81 6.80 -0.97 -8.30
CA TRP A 81 6.77 0.28 -7.52
C TRP A 81 5.61 1.20 -7.95
N GLU A 82 5.32 1.27 -9.23
CA GLU A 82 4.23 2.06 -9.81
C GLU A 82 2.85 1.65 -9.26
N LYS A 83 2.65 0.35 -9.02
CA LYS A 83 1.40 -0.18 -8.48
C LYS A 83 1.36 -0.14 -6.96
N VAL A 84 2.38 -0.66 -6.28
CA VAL A 84 2.38 -0.78 -4.81
C VAL A 84 2.46 0.57 -4.11
N CYS A 85 3.13 1.57 -4.71
CA CYS A 85 3.18 2.92 -4.16
C CYS A 85 1.92 3.74 -4.46
N LYS A 86 1.02 3.27 -5.35
CA LYS A 86 -0.17 4.02 -5.73
C LYS A 86 -0.99 4.53 -4.53
N PRO A 87 -1.27 3.73 -3.47
CA PRO A 87 -2.01 4.21 -2.31
C PRO A 87 -1.29 5.32 -1.54
N VAL A 88 0.04 5.23 -1.42
CA VAL A 88 0.87 6.25 -0.75
C VAL A 88 0.92 7.53 -1.59
N VAL A 89 1.10 7.40 -2.91
CA VAL A 89 1.09 8.53 -3.85
C VAL A 89 -0.27 9.22 -3.82
N ASP A 90 -1.37 8.47 -3.84
CA ASP A 90 -2.72 9.01 -3.77
C ASP A 90 -2.98 9.70 -2.43
N PHE A 91 -2.47 9.14 -1.32
CA PHE A 91 -2.51 9.78 -0.01
C PHE A 91 -1.71 11.08 0.03
N CYS A 92 -0.50 11.12 -0.54
CA CYS A 92 0.31 12.35 -0.61
C CYS A 92 -0.35 13.44 -1.46
N ARG A 93 -1.12 13.06 -2.49
CA ARG A 93 -1.89 14.00 -3.33
C ARG A 93 -3.13 14.54 -2.62
N ASP A 94 -3.80 13.70 -1.84
CA ASP A 94 -5.06 14.03 -1.17
C ASP A 94 -5.04 13.55 0.30
N PRO A 95 -4.23 14.19 1.17
CA PRO A 95 -4.06 13.71 2.53
C PRO A 95 -5.35 13.88 3.34
N ILE A 96 -5.68 12.85 4.11
CA ILE A 96 -6.81 12.85 5.04
C ILE A 96 -6.27 13.20 6.44
N PRO A 97 -6.67 14.33 7.03
CA PRO A 97 -6.24 14.68 8.38
C PRO A 97 -6.82 13.70 9.40
N THR A 98 -5.99 13.24 10.34
CA THR A 98 -6.43 12.35 11.41
C THR A 98 -7.38 13.10 12.34
N SER A 99 -8.33 12.39 12.95
CA SER A 99 -9.27 12.96 13.94
C SER A 99 -8.55 13.55 15.16
N TYR A 100 -7.37 13.03 15.49
CA TYR A 100 -6.51 13.52 16.57
C TYR A 100 -5.82 14.85 16.22
N ARG A 101 -5.59 15.12 14.93
CA ARG A 101 -5.06 16.41 14.47
C ARG A 101 -6.16 17.46 14.48
N LYS A 102 -6.57 17.89 15.67
CA LYS A 102 -7.25 19.17 15.86
C LYS A 102 -6.35 20.22 15.21
N ARG A 103 -6.91 20.90 14.21
CA ARG A 103 -6.31 21.90 13.33
C ARG A 103 -5.38 22.88 14.05
N GLU A 104 -4.11 22.52 14.20
CA GLU A 104 -3.04 23.49 14.34
C GLU A 104 -1.94 23.13 13.34
N GLY A 105 -1.70 24.05 12.40
CA GLY A 105 -0.41 24.14 11.72
C GLY A 105 -0.19 23.38 10.41
N PHE A 106 -1.20 22.77 9.76
CA PHE A 106 -0.99 22.24 8.39
C PHE A 106 -0.99 23.32 7.30
N GLU A 107 -1.27 24.59 7.66
CA GLU A 107 -1.31 25.72 6.72
C GLU A 107 0.07 26.19 6.24
N ASN A 108 1.18 25.73 6.84
CA ASN A 108 2.52 26.31 6.59
C ASN A 108 3.55 25.35 5.96
N ILE A 109 3.20 24.12 5.57
CA ILE A 109 4.20 23.13 5.13
C ILE A 109 4.52 23.23 3.62
N PHE A 110 3.64 23.83 2.81
CA PHE A 110 3.79 23.87 1.35
C PHE A 110 3.98 25.27 0.77
N ASP A 111 4.02 26.29 1.62
CA ASP A 111 4.30 27.69 1.23
C ASP A 111 5.75 28.01 1.61
N ASP A 112 6.73 27.38 0.95
CA ASP A 112 8.15 27.78 1.05
C ASP A 112 8.50 28.67 -0.15
N GLU A 113 8.00 29.90 -0.13
CA GLU A 113 8.74 31.03 -0.67
C GLU A 113 9.33 31.77 0.53
N GLY A 114 10.66 31.82 0.56
CA GLY A 114 11.40 32.18 1.75
C GLY A 114 11.16 33.60 2.26
N GLN A 115 11.66 33.76 3.49
CA GLN A 115 12.00 34.98 4.22
C GLN A 115 11.01 35.44 5.30
N ASN A 116 11.53 35.38 6.53
CA ASN A 116 11.37 36.32 7.64
C ASN A 116 9.94 36.74 8.04
N SER A 117 9.56 36.38 9.27
CA SER A 117 9.41 37.37 10.36
C SER A 117 8.68 36.76 11.56
N LEU A 118 9.25 37.03 12.72
CA LEU A 118 8.62 36.91 14.04
C LEU A 118 7.28 37.68 14.13
N LYS A 119 6.41 37.20 15.04
CA LYS A 119 5.18 37.81 15.60
C LYS A 119 3.93 37.85 14.71
N LYS A 120 2.88 37.11 15.12
CA LYS A 120 1.75 37.70 15.87
C LYS A 120 0.69 36.65 16.21
N ASN A 121 0.29 36.63 17.48
CA ASN A 121 -1.02 36.18 17.92
C ASN A 121 -2.10 37.01 17.21
N ASN A 122 -3.15 36.36 16.69
CA ASN A 122 -4.52 36.82 16.88
C ASN A 122 -5.55 35.83 16.30
N THR A 123 -6.57 35.60 17.12
CA THR A 123 -7.86 35.00 16.82
C THR A 123 -8.55 35.73 15.67
N HIS A 124 -8.59 35.12 14.48
CA HIS A 124 -9.70 35.21 13.51
C HIS A 124 -9.37 34.40 12.24
N SER A 125 -10.25 33.46 11.88
CA SER A 125 -10.96 33.45 10.59
C SER A 125 -11.24 32.03 10.07
N ASN A 126 -12.48 31.58 10.30
CA ASN A 126 -13.11 30.45 9.61
C ASN A 126 -13.13 30.62 8.06
N LYS A 127 -12.78 31.80 7.51
CA LYS A 127 -12.76 32.06 6.07
C LYS A 127 -11.57 31.39 5.35
N LYS A 128 -10.43 31.18 6.03
CA LYS A 128 -9.25 30.53 5.44
C LYS A 128 -9.47 29.04 5.19
N GLY A 129 -10.15 28.34 6.11
CA GLY A 129 -10.53 26.94 5.91
C GLY A 129 -11.53 26.76 4.76
N PHE A 130 -12.47 27.69 4.58
CA PHE A 130 -13.44 27.62 3.48
C PHE A 130 -12.79 27.91 2.12
N SER A 131 -11.92 28.92 2.01
CA SER A 131 -11.21 29.21 0.75
C SER A 131 -10.31 28.07 0.32
N TYR A 132 -9.65 27.37 1.26
CA TYR A 132 -8.89 26.15 0.98
C TYR A 132 -9.78 25.04 0.42
N LEU A 133 -10.95 24.81 1.03
CA LEU A 133 -11.90 23.79 0.56
C LEU A 133 -12.45 24.12 -0.82
N VAL A 134 -12.78 25.38 -1.11
CA VAL A 134 -13.24 25.82 -2.44
C VAL A 134 -12.10 25.69 -3.47
N LYS A 135 -10.87 26.06 -3.12
CA LYS A 135 -9.71 25.93 -4.01
C LYS A 135 -9.39 24.46 -4.31
N ARG A 136 -9.46 23.58 -3.31
CA ARG A 136 -9.27 22.12 -3.47
C ARG A 136 -10.45 21.49 -4.24
N PHE A 137 -11.68 21.92 -4.01
CA PHE A 137 -12.85 21.52 -4.80
C PHE A 137 -12.70 21.90 -6.28
N LEU A 138 -12.36 23.17 -6.58
CA LEU A 138 -12.11 23.63 -7.94
C LEU A 138 -10.91 22.90 -8.56
N HIS A 139 -9.85 22.65 -7.80
CA HIS A 139 -8.72 21.85 -8.28
C HIS A 139 -9.17 20.46 -8.73
N HIS A 140 -9.94 19.73 -7.90
CA HIS A 140 -10.46 18.42 -8.28
C HIS A 140 -11.49 18.48 -9.42
N LEU A 141 -12.30 19.54 -9.52
CA LEU A 141 -13.26 19.73 -10.61
C LEU A 141 -12.56 19.94 -11.96
N PHE A 142 -11.50 20.74 -11.98
CA PHE A 142 -10.79 21.11 -13.21
C PHE A 142 -9.67 20.14 -13.62
N LYS A 143 -8.96 19.50 -12.67
CA LYS A 143 -7.84 18.57 -12.96
C LYS A 143 -8.21 17.08 -12.90
N SER A 144 -9.13 16.68 -12.02
CA SER A 144 -9.40 15.26 -11.72
C SER A 144 -10.76 14.76 -12.24
N GLY A 145 -11.62 15.67 -12.72
CA GLY A 145 -12.96 15.37 -13.25
C GLY A 145 -14.04 15.19 -12.17
N PRO A 146 -15.32 15.30 -12.56
CA PRO A 146 -16.46 15.42 -11.63
C PRO A 146 -16.66 14.23 -10.67
N ARG A 147 -16.17 13.04 -11.05
CA ARG A 147 -16.26 11.83 -10.22
C ARG A 147 -15.39 11.91 -8.96
N GLN A 148 -14.19 12.49 -9.04
CA GLN A 148 -13.31 12.63 -7.88
C GLN A 148 -13.78 13.76 -6.95
N THR A 149 -14.34 14.83 -7.52
CA THR A 149 -14.89 15.95 -6.76
C THR A 149 -16.06 15.51 -5.86
N SER A 150 -16.90 14.60 -6.35
CA SER A 150 -17.98 13.99 -5.57
C SER A 150 -17.46 13.18 -4.37
N ARG A 151 -16.36 12.43 -4.53
CA ARG A 151 -15.72 11.67 -3.42
C ARG A 151 -15.15 12.59 -2.35
N PHE A 152 -14.51 13.70 -2.75
CA PHE A 152 -14.02 14.71 -1.81
C PHE A 152 -15.15 15.30 -0.96
N ILE A 153 -16.26 15.70 -1.59
CA ILE A 153 -17.45 16.21 -0.88
C ILE A 153 -18.04 15.13 0.05
N SER A 154 -18.18 13.89 -0.44
CA SER A 154 -18.75 12.79 0.35
C SER A 154 -17.92 12.47 1.59
N ASN A 155 -16.59 12.43 1.47
CA ASN A 155 -15.68 12.21 2.59
C ASN A 155 -15.71 13.38 3.59
N TYR A 156 -15.84 14.62 3.09
CA TYR A 156 -15.96 15.80 3.93
C TYR A 156 -17.26 15.84 4.73
N LEU A 157 -18.39 15.46 4.10
CA LEU A 157 -19.71 15.42 4.76
C LEU A 157 -19.85 14.24 5.74
N LYS A 158 -19.18 13.10 5.49
CA LYS A 158 -19.16 11.95 6.42
C LYS A 158 -18.28 12.16 7.66
N GLY A 159 -17.32 13.08 7.60
CA GLY A 159 -16.37 13.36 8.68
C GLY A 159 -16.81 14.44 9.68
N ARG A 160 -18.09 14.84 9.67
CA ARG A 160 -18.67 15.87 10.53
C ARG A 160 -19.82 15.30 11.34
#